data_AF-A0A832UVU5-F1
#
_entry.id   AF-A0A832UVU5-F1
#
_cell.length_a   1.000
_cell.length_b   1.000
_cell.length_c   1.000
_cell.angle_alpha   90.00
_cell.angle_beta   90.00
_cell.angle_gamma   90.00
#
_symmetry.space_group_name_H-M   'P 1'
#
loop_
_entity.id
_entity.type
_entity.pdbx_description
1 polymer ?
#
loop_
_entity_poly.entity_id
_entity_poly.type
_entity_poly.pdbx_seq_one_letter_code
_entity_poly.pdbx_strand_id
1 'polypeptide(L)' 'MAIRIHPRVAKIEYAIREVVVPARKLKQAGHRVLHLNIGDPNRYDFDTPEYVK' A
#
# COMPACT_ATOMS: atom_id res chain seq x y z
N MET A 1 -6.43 -12.20 25.01
CA MET A 1 -4.96 -12.29 25.20
C MET A 1 -4.34 -11.04 24.56
N ALA A 2 -3.65 -10.19 25.33
CA ALA A 2 -3.08 -8.94 24.79
C ALA A 2 -1.62 -9.19 24.35
N ILE A 3 -1.34 -8.97 23.07
CA ILE A 3 0.01 -9.07 22.51
C ILE A 3 0.75 -7.77 22.82
N ARG A 4 1.92 -7.84 23.48
CA ARG A 4 2.77 -6.67 23.73
C ARG A 4 3.65 -6.39 22.52
N ILE A 5 3.56 -5.17 21.98
CA ILE A 5 4.38 -4.70 20.86
C ILE A 5 5.74 -4.22 21.41
N HIS A 6 6.83 -4.52 20.71
CA HIS A 6 8.16 -4.05 21.09
C HIS A 6 8.28 -2.52 20.92
N PRO A 7 8.85 -1.76 21.88
CA PRO A 7 8.90 -0.29 21.82
C PRO A 7 9.55 0.30 20.56
N ARG A 8 10.51 -0.41 19.96
CA ARG A 8 11.13 0.01 18.69
C ARG A 8 10.16 -0.06 17.52
N VAL A 9 9.33 -1.10 17.45
CA VAL A 9 8.36 -1.30 16.37
C VAL A 9 7.25 -0.25 16.45
N ALA A 10 6.84 0.12 17.67
CA ALA A 10 5.85 1.17 17.90
C ALA A 10 6.25 2.56 17.39
N LYS A 11 7.53 2.76 17.02
CA LYS A 11 8.06 4.03 16.48
C LYS A 11 8.30 4.00 14.97
N ILE A 12 8.05 2.87 14.30
CA ILE A 12 8.29 2.74 12.87
C ILE A 12 7.11 3.36 12.13
N GLU A 13 7.40 4.34 11.26
CA GLU A 13 6.42 4.98 10.38
C GLU A 13 6.79 4.75 8.92
N TYR A 14 5.78 4.72 8.05
CA TYR A 14 5.99 4.53 6.61
C TYR A 14 5.09 5.45 5.79
N ALA A 15 5.47 6.72 5.73
CA ALA A 15 4.70 7.82 5.13
C ALA A 15 4.14 7.53 3.72
N ILE A 16 4.87 6.79 2.88
CA ILE A 16 4.44 6.46 1.50
C ILE A 16 3.17 5.59 1.49
N ARG A 17 2.91 4.79 2.52
CA ARG A 17 1.67 3.98 2.63
C ARG A 17 0.55 4.68 3.40
N GLU A 18 0.84 5.73 4.15
CA GLU A 18 -0.18 6.45 4.93
C GLU A 18 -1.29 7.04 4.04
N VAL A 19 -0.94 7.45 2.82
CA VAL A 19 -1.90 7.99 1.82
C VAL A 19 -2.97 6.98 1.38
N VAL A 20 -2.78 5.67 1.64
CA VAL A 20 -3.77 4.63 1.30
C VAL A 20 -5.03 4.75 2.17
N VAL A 21 -4.90 5.23 3.41
CA VAL A 21 -6.02 5.40 4.34
C VAL A 21 -7.06 6.41 3.83
N PRO A 22 -6.68 7.67 3.49
CA PRO A 22 -7.63 8.62 2.90
C PRO A 22 -8.10 8.19 1.51
N ALA A 23 -7.22 7.59 0.68
CA ALA A 23 -7.60 7.05 -0.63
C ALA A 23 -8.72 6.00 -0.54
N ARG A 24 -8.72 5.14 0.49
CA ARG A 24 -9.80 4.18 0.74
C ARG A 24 -11.13 4.86 1.07
N LYS A 25 -11.12 5.93 1.86
CA LYS A 25 -12.32 6.71 2.16
C LYS A 25 -12.91 7.34 0.90
N LEU A 26 -12.05 7.91 0.04
CA LEU A 26 -12.48 8.47 -1.25
C LEU A 26 -13.10 7.40 -2.16
N LYS A 27 -12.49 6.20 -2.23
CA LYS A 27 -13.07 5.07 -2.97
C LYS A 27 -14.44 4.65 -2.44
N GLN A 28 -14.61 4.58 -1.12
CA GLN A 28 -15.90 4.23 -0.49
C GLN A 28 -16.98 5.29 -0.77
N ALA A 29 -16.60 6.55 -0.90
CA ALA A 29 -17.48 7.64 -1.32
C ALA A 29 -17.78 7.66 -2.84
N GLY A 30 -17.28 6.68 -3.60
CA GLY A 30 -17.54 6.54 -5.03
C GLY A 30 -16.56 7.27 -5.95
N HIS A 31 -15.50 7.88 -5.41
CA HIS A 31 -14.49 8.55 -6.23
C HIS A 31 -13.52 7.55 -6.87
N ARG A 32 -13.18 7.81 -8.13
CA ARG A 32 -12.07 7.13 -8.79
C ARG A 32 -10.75 7.70 -8.28
N VAL A 33 -9.94 6.86 -7.66
CA VAL A 33 -8.60 7.21 -7.17
C VAL A 33 -7.54 6.54 -8.05
N LEU A 34 -6.70 7.35 -8.68
CA LEU A 34 -5.50 6.89 -9.40
C LEU A 34 -4.37 6.68 -8.38
N HIS A 35 -3.81 5.47 -8.35
CA HIS A 35 -2.71 5.13 -7.43
C HIS A 35 -1.40 5.38 -8.17
N LEU A 36 -0.69 6.46 -7.80
CA LEU A 36 0.66 6.81 -8.29
C LEU A 36 1.68 6.82 -7.14
N ASN A 37 1.32 6.22 -6.00
CA ASN A 37 2.11 6.21 -4.78
C ASN A 37 2.90 4.90 -4.58
N ILE A 38 2.76 3.92 -5.49
CA ILE A 38 3.47 2.64 -5.44
C ILE A 38 4.17 2.34 -6.77
N GLY A 39 5.38 1.79 -6.70
CA GLY A 39 6.16 1.32 -7.84
C GLY A 39 6.07 -0.19 -8.04
N ASP A 40 4.91 -0.81 -7.79
CA ASP A 40 4.70 -2.24 -8.00
C ASP A 40 4.29 -2.49 -9.46
N PRO A 41 5.19 -2.99 -10.34
CA PRO A 41 4.92 -3.13 -11.76
C PRO A 41 3.72 -4.03 -12.06
N ASN A 42 3.50 -5.06 -11.25
CA ASN A 42 2.41 -6.03 -11.42
C ASN A 42 1.02 -5.43 -11.17
N ARG A 43 0.94 -4.21 -10.60
CA ARG A 43 -0.32 -3.47 -10.44
C ARG A 43 -0.69 -2.66 -11.67
N TYR A 44 0.22 -2.58 -12.63
CA TYR A 44 0.08 -1.81 -13.86
C TYR A 44 0.19 -2.75 -15.06
N ASP A 45 0.83 -2.31 -16.12
CA ASP A 45 0.90 -2.92 -17.44
C ASP A 45 2.19 -3.71 -17.69
N PHE A 46 2.93 -4.03 -16.63
CA PHE A 46 4.16 -4.82 -16.72
C PHE A 46 3.86 -6.29 -16.46
N ASP A 47 4.32 -7.16 -17.35
CA ASP A 47 4.30 -8.61 -17.18
C ASP A 47 5.70 -9.14 -16.91
N THR A 48 5.76 -10.21 -16.11
CA THR A 48 7.02 -10.91 -15.83
C THR A 48 7.47 -11.62 -17.11
N PRO A 49 8.77 -11.60 -17.46
CA PRO A 49 9.24 -12.33 -18.65
C PRO A 49 8.95 -13.83 -18.54
N GLU A 50 8.57 -14.45 -19.66
CA GLU A 50 8.09 -15.84 -19.67
C GLU A 50 9.12 -16.85 -19.14
N TYR A 51 10.41 -16.59 -19.35
CA TYR A 51 11.48 -17.47 -18.86
C TYR A 51 11.70 -17.39 -17.33
N VAL A 52 11.05 -16.45 -16.64
CA VAL A 52 11.11 -16.26 -15.18
C VAL A 52 9.85 -16.81 -14.49
N LYS A 53 8.72 -16.87 -15.20
CA LYS A 53 7.46 -17.41 -14.68
C LYS A 53 7.57 -18.91 -14.42
#